data_AF-A0A382YQ89-F1
#
_entry.id   AF-A0A382YQ89-F1
#
_cell.length_a   1.000
_cell.length_b   1.000
_cell.length_c   1.000
_cell.angle_alpha   90.00
_cell.angle_beta   90.00
_cell.angle_gamma   90.00
#
_symmetry.space_group_name_H-M   'P 1'
#
loop_
_entity.id
_entity.type
_entity.pdbx_description
1 polymer ?
#
loop_
_entity_poly.entity_id
_entity_poly.type
_entity_poly.pdbx_seq_one_letter_code
_entity_poly.pdbx_strand_id
1 'polypeptide(L)'
;MNIAVMNNIKYQTTGQIYIISAPSGAGKTSLVKKICEKYDFIKPSISFTTRKIRDDEVDGIDYFFIAKDEFEDKINKNEFLEYQNVYGNYYGSSLESVKKIINQGYDVLLEIDYKGML
;
A
#
# COMPACT_ATOMS: atom_id res chain seq x y z
N MET A 1 18.58 42.88 -11.55
CA MET A 1 19.11 41.53 -11.34
C MET A 1 18.00 40.56 -11.71
N ASN A 2 18.06 39.93 -12.89
CA ASN A 2 17.03 39.02 -13.35
C ASN A 2 17.35 37.61 -12.85
N ILE A 3 16.50 37.09 -11.96
CA ILE A 3 16.51 35.67 -11.60
C ILE A 3 15.69 34.96 -12.69
N ALA A 4 16.37 34.24 -13.58
CA ALA A 4 15.72 33.29 -14.44
C ALA A 4 15.23 32.12 -13.57
N VAL A 5 13.93 32.04 -13.32
CA VAL A 5 13.34 30.86 -12.69
C VAL A 5 13.32 29.75 -13.74
N MET A 6 14.22 28.77 -13.61
CA MET A 6 14.21 27.57 -14.45
C MET A 6 12.99 26.71 -14.06
N ASN A 7 11.82 27.00 -14.64
CA ASN A 7 10.54 26.34 -14.34
C ASN A 7 10.42 24.89 -14.86
N ASN A 8 11.51 24.23 -15.28
CA ASN A 8 11.43 22.92 -15.97
C ASN A 8 12.54 21.93 -15.61
N ILE A 9 13.08 21.97 -14.40
CA ILE A 9 13.82 20.81 -13.89
C ILE A 9 12.83 19.90 -13.16
N LYS A 10 12.15 19.02 -13.90
CA LYS A 10 11.55 17.82 -13.30
C LYS A 10 12.70 16.90 -12.94
N TYR A 11 13.18 16.97 -11.69
CA TYR A 11 13.95 15.87 -11.14
C TYR A 11 13.06 14.63 -11.27
N GLN A 12 13.50 13.61 -12.02
CA GLN A 12 12.89 12.29 -11.96
C GLN A 12 13.24 11.70 -10.60
N THR A 13 12.54 12.15 -9.56
CA THR A 13 12.51 11.46 -8.28
C THR A 13 11.65 10.23 -8.53
N THR A 14 12.27 9.05 -8.60
CA THR A 14 11.53 7.80 -8.45
C THR A 14 10.80 7.87 -7.11
N GLY A 15 9.48 7.76 -7.12
CA GLY A 15 8.68 7.75 -5.88
C GLY A 15 9.24 6.71 -4.90
N GLN A 16 9.38 7.10 -3.64
CA GLN A 16 9.95 6.26 -2.60
C GLN A 16 8.88 5.35 -2.00
N ILE A 17 9.29 4.16 -1.56
CA ILE A 17 8.42 3.24 -0.84
C ILE A 17 8.75 3.31 0.65
N TYR A 18 7.74 3.65 1.46
CA TYR A 18 7.77 3.62 2.91
C TYR A 18 6.94 2.44 3.42
N ILE A 19 7.46 1.70 4.38
CA ILE A 19 6.78 0.55 4.99
C ILE A 19 6.49 0.88 6.45
N ILE A 20 5.23 0.78 6.85
CA ILE A 20 4.80 0.80 8.25
C ILE A 20 4.51 -0.63 8.66
N SER A 21 5.27 -1.12 9.64
CA SER A 21 5.10 -2.46 10.19
C SER A 21 4.91 -2.44 11.69
N ALA A 22 3.84 -3.05 12.15
CA ALA A 22 3.46 -3.17 13.56
C ALA A 22 2.42 -4.30 13.72
N PRO A 23 2.16 -4.81 14.95
CA PRO A 23 1.10 -5.79 15.20
C PRO A 23 -0.29 -5.26 14.82
N SER A 24 -1.24 -6.18 14.61
CA SER A 24 -2.66 -5.82 14.43
C SER A 24 -3.18 -5.07 15.67
N GLY A 25 -4.02 -4.05 15.46
CA GLY A 25 -4.55 -3.21 16.54
C GLY A 25 -3.60 -2.09 17.04
N ALA A 26 -2.37 -2.00 16.54
CA ALA A 26 -1.41 -0.95 16.95
C ALA A 26 -1.70 0.45 16.34
N GLY A 27 -2.80 0.62 15.61
CA GLY A 27 -3.20 1.91 15.02
C GLY A 27 -2.50 2.28 13.70
N LYS A 28 -2.01 1.29 12.93
CA LYS A 28 -1.33 1.51 11.63
C LYS A 28 -2.20 2.28 10.64
N THR A 29 -3.43 1.84 10.42
CA THR A 29 -4.40 2.48 9.52
C THR A 29 -4.65 3.94 9.90
N SER A 30 -4.80 4.21 11.20
CA SER A 30 -4.94 5.58 11.72
C SER A 30 -3.69 6.43 11.47
N LEU A 31 -2.49 5.86 11.57
CA LEU A 31 -1.23 6.55 11.27
C LEU A 31 -1.09 6.82 9.77
N VAL A 32 -1.36 5.84 8.91
CA VAL A 32 -1.32 5.98 7.45
C VAL A 32 -2.27 7.08 7.00
N LYS A 33 -3.52 7.05 7.48
CA LYS A 33 -4.50 8.08 7.17
C LYS A 33 -3.98 9.48 7.52
N LYS A 34 -3.45 9.67 8.74
CA LYS A 34 -2.88 10.96 9.16
C LYS A 34 -1.67 11.40 8.33
N ILE A 35 -0.82 10.47 7.90
CA ILE A 35 0.33 10.78 7.04
C ILE A 35 -0.17 11.25 5.67
N CYS A 36 -1.10 10.53 5.07
CA CYS A 36 -1.65 10.87 3.76
C CYS A 36 -2.52 12.14 3.77
N GLU A 37 -3.16 12.47 4.90
CA GLU A 37 -3.86 13.76 5.10
C GLU A 37 -2.87 14.93 5.25
N LYS A 38 -1.66 14.69 5.77
CA LYS A 38 -0.66 15.73 6.02
C LYS A 38 0.25 15.98 4.81
N TYR A 39 0.52 14.96 4.00
CA TYR A 39 1.48 15.00 2.91
C TYR A 39 0.82 14.53 1.60
N ASP A 40 0.36 15.48 0.78
CA ASP A 40 -0.35 15.19 -0.47
C ASP A 40 0.47 14.39 -1.50
N PHE A 41 1.81 14.43 -1.36
CA PHE A 41 2.74 13.69 -2.21
C PHE A 41 2.92 12.21 -1.80
N ILE A 42 2.33 11.78 -0.68
CA ILE A 42 2.35 10.39 -0.21
C ILE A 42 0.96 9.78 -0.40
N LYS A 43 0.89 8.60 -1.04
CA LYS A 43 -0.36 7.85 -1.21
C LYS A 43 -0.27 6.47 -0.54
N PRO A 44 -1.37 6.00 0.08
CA PRO A 44 -1.40 4.64 0.60
C PRO A 44 -1.51 3.64 -0.55
N SER A 45 -0.89 2.47 -0.39
CA SER A 45 -1.19 1.30 -1.21
C SER A 45 -2.21 0.43 -0.48
N ILE A 46 -3.35 0.19 -1.11
CA ILE A 46 -4.40 -0.66 -0.57
C ILE A 46 -4.09 -2.11 -0.91
N SER A 47 -3.93 -2.95 0.10
CA SER A 47 -3.57 -4.35 -0.06
C SER A 47 -4.80 -5.23 -0.29
N PHE A 48 -4.59 -6.43 -0.83
CA PHE A 48 -5.61 -7.44 -0.99
C PHE A 48 -5.64 -8.34 0.24
N THR A 49 -6.82 -8.89 0.57
CA THR A 49 -6.94 -9.94 1.57
C THR A 49 -8.05 -10.92 1.25
N THR A 50 -7.91 -12.17 1.72
CA THR A 50 -8.96 -13.20 1.60
C THR A 50 -9.80 -13.36 2.85
N ARG A 51 -9.48 -12.62 3.93
CA ARG A 51 -10.34 -12.64 5.11
C ARG A 51 -11.68 -11.99 4.78
N LYS A 52 -12.69 -12.29 5.58
CA LYS A 52 -13.94 -11.55 5.52
C LYS A 52 -13.74 -10.11 6.02
N ILE A 53 -14.43 -9.20 5.35
CA ILE A 53 -14.59 -7.81 5.77
C ILE A 53 -15.26 -7.76 7.15
N ARG A 54 -14.85 -6.81 8.00
CA ARG A 54 -15.51 -6.51 9.29
C ARG A 54 -16.57 -5.43 9.11
N ASP A 55 -17.44 -5.28 10.10
CA ASP A 55 -18.57 -4.33 10.03
C ASP A 55 -18.12 -2.86 9.90
N ASP A 56 -16.90 -2.54 10.35
CA ASP A 56 -16.32 -1.18 10.34
C ASP A 56 -15.38 -0.91 9.16
N GLU A 57 -15.27 -1.83 8.21
CA GLU A 57 -14.35 -1.74 7.07
C GLU A 57 -15.09 -1.56 5.74
N VAL A 58 -14.39 -0.96 4.78
CA VAL A 58 -14.91 -0.68 3.43
C VAL A 58 -13.98 -1.28 2.38
N ASP A 59 -14.56 -2.07 1.46
CA ASP A 59 -13.85 -2.64 0.32
C ASP A 59 -13.30 -1.55 -0.60
N GLY A 60 -12.05 -1.72 -1.02
CA GLY A 60 -11.31 -0.74 -1.82
C GLY A 60 -10.87 0.50 -1.05
N ILE A 61 -11.04 0.53 0.29
CA ILE A 61 -10.48 1.56 1.17
C ILE A 61 -9.50 0.91 2.16
N ASP A 62 -9.97 -0.04 2.96
CA ASP A 62 -9.14 -0.72 3.96
C ASP A 62 -8.32 -1.85 3.33
N TYR A 63 -8.99 -2.68 2.53
CA TYR A 63 -8.41 -3.73 1.70
C TYR A 63 -9.28 -3.94 0.45
N PHE A 64 -8.71 -4.60 -0.56
CA PHE A 64 -9.50 -5.32 -1.55
C PHE A 64 -9.81 -6.72 -1.02
N PHE A 65 -11.06 -6.98 -0.69
CA PHE A 65 -11.51 -8.25 -0.13
C PHE A 65 -11.88 -9.22 -1.27
N ILE A 66 -11.02 -10.21 -1.53
CA ILE A 66 -11.17 -11.14 -2.66
C ILE A 66 -11.26 -12.60 -2.20
N ALA A 67 -11.75 -13.47 -3.07
CA ALA A 67 -11.80 -14.90 -2.79
C ALA A 67 -10.38 -15.52 -2.72
N LYS A 68 -10.24 -16.64 -1.99
CA LYS A 68 -8.95 -17.36 -1.90
C LYS A 68 -8.43 -17.81 -3.25
N ASP A 69 -9.31 -18.38 -4.08
CA ASP A 69 -8.94 -18.87 -5.41
C ASP A 69 -8.50 -17.72 -6.33
N GLU A 70 -9.13 -16.55 -6.22
CA GLU A 70 -8.71 -15.34 -6.94
C GLU A 70 -7.34 -14.85 -6.47
N PHE A 71 -7.09 -14.87 -5.16
CA PHE A 71 -5.78 -14.49 -4.61
C PHE A 71 -4.69 -15.44 -5.10
N GLU A 72 -4.95 -16.75 -5.12
CA GLU A 72 -4.02 -17.75 -5.62
C GLU A 72 -3.74 -17.61 -7.12
N ASP A 73 -4.75 -17.27 -7.92
CA ASP A 73 -4.56 -16.92 -9.34
C ASP A 73 -3.65 -15.68 -9.51
N LYS A 74 -3.81 -14.66 -8.67
CA LYS A 74 -2.93 -13.48 -8.65
C LYS A 74 -1.49 -13.81 -8.23
N ILE A 75 -1.29 -14.76 -7.30
CA ILE A 75 0.04 -15.29 -6.96
C ILE A 75 0.66 -15.94 -8.20
N ASN A 76 -0.08 -16.83 -8.88
CA ASN A 76 0.41 -17.54 -10.07
C ASN A 76 0.79 -16.59 -11.21
N LYS A 77 0.13 -15.44 -11.29
CA LYS A 77 0.40 -14.37 -12.26
C LYS A 77 1.51 -13.39 -11.82
N ASN A 78 2.13 -13.60 -10.65
CA ASN A 78 3.14 -12.71 -10.07
C ASN A 78 2.64 -11.24 -9.91
N GLU A 79 1.36 -11.07 -9.53
CA GLU A 79 0.74 -9.74 -9.40
C GLU A 79 1.05 -9.04 -8.06
N PHE A 80 1.62 -9.75 -7.09
CA PHE A 80 1.94 -9.21 -5.78
C PHE A 80 3.42 -8.82 -5.66
N LEU A 81 3.68 -7.66 -5.04
CA LEU A 81 5.01 -7.24 -4.60
C LEU A 81 5.47 -8.10 -3.41
N GLU A 82 4.55 -8.34 -2.49
CA GLU A 82 4.70 -9.23 -1.35
C GLU A 82 3.33 -9.83 -1.01
N TYR A 83 3.35 -11.02 -0.42
CA TYR A 83 2.15 -11.62 0.16
C TYR A 83 2.50 -12.58 1.29
N GLN A 84 1.54 -12.82 2.17
CA GLN A 84 1.67 -13.75 3.29
C GLN A 84 0.35 -14.45 3.61
N ASN A 85 0.45 -15.67 4.13
CA ASN A 85 -0.67 -16.36 4.75
C ASN A 85 -0.60 -16.18 6.27
N VAL A 86 -1.67 -15.66 6.87
CA VAL A 86 -1.82 -15.43 8.30
C VAL A 86 -3.11 -16.10 8.75
N TYR A 87 -2.97 -17.15 9.56
CA TYR A 87 -4.09 -17.94 10.10
C TYR A 87 -5.11 -18.38 9.03
N GLY A 88 -4.63 -18.79 7.85
CA GLY A 88 -5.48 -19.25 6.75
C GLY A 88 -5.98 -18.16 5.81
N ASN A 89 -5.75 -16.88 6.12
CA ASN A 89 -6.10 -15.75 5.26
C ASN A 89 -4.85 -15.21 4.55
N TYR A 90 -4.96 -14.93 3.26
CA TYR A 90 -3.91 -14.24 2.52
C TYR A 90 -4.02 -12.73 2.66
N TYR A 91 -2.87 -12.08 2.61
CA TYR A 91 -2.69 -10.63 2.55
C TYR A 91 -1.60 -10.36 1.53
N GLY A 92 -1.74 -9.33 0.69
CA GLY A 92 -0.67 -8.99 -0.25
C GLY A 92 -0.83 -7.63 -0.92
N SER A 93 0.30 -6.98 -1.15
CA SER A 93 0.38 -5.67 -1.79
C SER A 93 0.54 -5.82 -3.30
N SER A 94 -0.33 -5.19 -4.09
CA SER A 94 -0.30 -5.28 -5.56
C SER A 94 0.92 -4.57 -6.15
N LEU A 95 1.69 -5.30 -6.96
CA LEU A 95 2.84 -4.75 -7.67
C LEU A 95 2.43 -3.64 -8.64
N GLU A 96 1.34 -3.84 -9.37
CA GLU A 96 0.82 -2.86 -10.33
C GLU A 96 0.34 -1.59 -9.63
N SER A 97 -0.37 -1.72 -8.51
CA SER A 97 -0.88 -0.58 -7.75
C SER A 97 0.26 0.29 -7.23
N VAL A 98 1.29 -0.33 -6.65
CA VAL A 98 2.50 0.37 -6.18
C VAL A 98 3.21 1.06 -7.36
N LYS A 99 3.43 0.36 -8.47
CA LYS A 99 4.06 0.93 -9.67
C LYS A 99 3.28 2.12 -10.22
N LYS A 100 1.95 2.05 -10.25
CA LYS A 100 1.09 3.12 -10.74
C LYS A 100 1.24 4.39 -9.91
N ILE A 101 1.27 4.28 -8.58
CA ILE A 101 1.46 5.43 -7.68
C ILE A 101 2.84 6.05 -7.90
N ILE A 102 3.90 5.23 -7.97
CA ILE A 102 5.27 5.70 -8.21
C ILE A 102 5.39 6.41 -9.56
N ASN A 103 4.79 5.83 -10.63
CA ASN A 103 4.82 6.39 -11.98
C ASN A 103 4.06 7.73 -12.10
N GLN A 104 3.14 8.00 -11.16
CA GLN A 104 2.46 9.28 -11.06
C GLN A 104 3.28 10.35 -10.32
N GLY A 105 4.47 9.99 -9.79
CA GLY A 105 5.35 10.89 -9.07
C GLY A 105 5.02 11.00 -7.57
N TYR A 106 4.26 10.06 -7.03
CA TYR A 106 3.96 9.99 -5.60
C TYR A 106 4.87 8.99 -4.89
N ASP A 107 5.11 9.27 -3.62
CA ASP A 107 5.65 8.27 -2.69
C ASP A 107 4.54 7.31 -2.26
N VAL A 108 4.91 6.06 -2.00
CA VAL A 108 3.99 4.99 -1.61
C VAL A 108 4.18 4.66 -0.14
N LEU A 109 3.07 4.57 0.60
CA LEU A 109 3.05 4.07 1.96
C LEU A 109 2.36 2.69 2.00
N LEU A 110 3.10 1.66 2.40
CA LEU A 110 2.65 0.28 2.56
C LEU A 110 2.42 -0.05 4.03
N GLU A 111 1.26 -0.62 4.34
CA GLU A 111 1.03 -1.28 5.63
C GLU A 111 1.35 -2.76 5.49
N ILE A 112 2.32 -3.23 6.26
CA ILE A 112 2.68 -4.65 6.33
C ILE A 112 2.53 -5.11 7.77
N ASP A 113 1.65 -6.08 7.99
CA ASP A 113 1.51 -6.69 9.31
C ASP A 113 2.81 -7.42 9.70
N TYR A 114 3.48 -6.93 10.74
CA TYR A 114 4.66 -7.59 11.30
C TYR A 114 4.25 -8.95 11.86
N LYS A 115 4.93 -10.03 11.43
CA LYS A 115 4.87 -11.34 12.08
C LYS A 115 5.49 -11.23 13.48
N GLY A 116 4.66 -10.94 14.49
CA GLY A 116 4.98 -11.27 15.88
C GLY A 116 4.88 -12.78 16.08
N MET A 117 5.98 -13.39 16.52
CA MET A 117 6.23 -14.83 16.66
C MET A 117 5.17 -15.57 17.50
N LEU A 118 4.48 -16.54 16.89
CA LEU A 118 4.00 -17.78 17.51
C LEU A 118 4.25 -18.92 16.52
#